data_AF-F9DV18-F1
#
_entry.id   AF-F9DV18-F1
#
_cell.length_a   1.000
_cell.length_b   1.000
_cell.length_c   1.000
_cell.angle_alpha   90.00
_cell.angle_beta   90.00
_cell.angle_gamma   90.00
#
_symmetry.space_group_name_H-M   'P 1'
#
loop_
_entity.id
_entity.type
_entity.pdbx_description
1 polymer ?
#
loop_
_entity_poly.entity_id
_entity_poly.type
_entity_poly.pdbx_seq_one_letter_code
_entity_poly.pdbx_strand_id
1 'polypeptide(L)'
;MKLNIEEQLVKYGYLPEQLPPIFSSEKFFENYRNLLDIPQKNPCECVSFTISKDDQSRRNIKIPNPSKQIHLFNYVLSMHKELESRFSNNRHSLSNPFYYLGERYEDISVFNVPLLREKKPKIVKSTYIKNLKDKMKESMGYKYCYKLDLANFYDSIYTHSIEWAVIGREEAKRNIRVKNDNLGKRLDELVRGTNSNETSGIPTGPFTS
;
A
#
# COMPACT_ATOMS: atom_id res chain seq x y z
N MET A 1 -21.75 -8.55 9.24
CA MET A 1 -20.45 -9.24 9.22
C MET A 1 -19.37 -8.17 9.26
N LYS A 2 -18.74 -7.90 10.42
CA LYS A 2 -17.65 -6.92 10.52
C LYS A 2 -16.46 -7.48 9.73
N LEU A 3 -15.98 -6.73 8.74
CA LEU A 3 -14.86 -7.13 7.90
C LEU A 3 -13.55 -6.81 8.64
N ASN A 4 -12.80 -7.84 9.05
CA ASN A 4 -11.54 -7.64 9.78
C ASN A 4 -10.48 -6.99 8.88
N ILE A 5 -9.70 -6.03 9.40
CA ILE A 5 -8.60 -5.35 8.68
C ILE A 5 -7.55 -6.32 8.15
N GLU A 6 -7.31 -7.43 8.87
CA GLU A 6 -6.44 -8.52 8.44
C GLU A 6 -6.97 -9.19 7.16
N GLU A 7 -8.27 -9.50 7.10
CA GLU A 7 -8.92 -10.05 5.91
C GLU A 7 -8.80 -9.05 4.75
N GLN A 8 -9.08 -7.78 5.00
CA GLN A 8 -9.00 -6.73 3.99
C GLN A 8 -7.63 -6.69 3.29
N LEU A 9 -6.56 -6.68 4.09
CA LEU A 9 -5.21 -6.53 3.57
C LEU A 9 -4.66 -7.84 2.99
N VAL A 10 -4.74 -8.94 3.72
CA VAL A 10 -4.09 -10.20 3.33
C VAL A 10 -4.85 -10.90 2.20
N LYS A 11 -6.17 -10.96 2.30
CA LYS A 11 -7.00 -11.68 1.32
C LYS A 11 -7.20 -10.87 0.05
N TYR A 12 -7.54 -9.59 0.16
CA TYR A 12 -7.85 -8.77 -1.01
C TYR A 12 -6.68 -7.90 -1.47
N GLY A 13 -5.70 -7.63 -0.61
CA GLY A 13 -4.59 -6.70 -0.90
C GLY A 13 -3.33 -7.36 -1.45
N TYR A 14 -3.26 -8.69 -1.54
CA TYR A 14 -2.09 -9.38 -2.10
C TYR A 14 -2.06 -9.38 -3.62
N LEU A 15 -3.09 -9.95 -4.23
CA LEU A 15 -3.15 -10.12 -5.67
C LEU A 15 -3.66 -8.84 -6.33
N PRO A 16 -3.08 -8.45 -7.48
CA PRO A 16 -3.58 -7.31 -8.25
C PRO A 16 -4.95 -7.62 -8.86
N GLU A 17 -5.81 -6.60 -8.99
CA GLU A 17 -7.16 -6.73 -9.54
C GLU A 17 -7.20 -7.16 -11.02
N GLN A 18 -6.08 -7.04 -11.73
CA GLN A 18 -5.97 -7.38 -13.14
C GLN A 18 -5.79 -8.89 -13.40
N LEU A 19 -5.62 -9.71 -12.36
CA LEU A 19 -5.58 -11.16 -12.52
C LEU A 19 -6.97 -11.74 -12.79
N PRO A 20 -7.08 -12.76 -13.65
CA PRO A 20 -8.33 -13.46 -13.87
C PRO A 20 -8.92 -14.06 -12.56
N PRO A 21 -10.26 -14.17 -12.44
CA PRO A 21 -10.92 -14.65 -11.22
C PRO A 21 -10.57 -16.09 -10.77
N ILE A 22 -9.86 -16.86 -11.59
CA ILE A 22 -9.31 -18.17 -11.22
C ILE A 22 -8.20 -18.06 -10.16
N PHE A 23 -7.57 -16.88 -10.02
CA PHE A 23 -6.60 -16.59 -8.98
C PHE A 23 -7.31 -16.01 -7.76
N SER A 24 -6.98 -16.52 -6.57
CA SER A 24 -7.50 -15.99 -5.30
C SER A 24 -6.51 -16.19 -4.16
N SER A 25 -6.58 -15.30 -3.16
CA SER A 25 -5.78 -15.39 -1.93
C SER A 25 -6.58 -15.99 -0.76
N GLU A 26 -7.65 -16.73 -1.03
CA GLU A 26 -8.51 -17.33 0.01
C GLU A 26 -7.70 -18.26 0.90
N LYS A 27 -7.09 -19.30 0.32
CA LYS A 27 -6.22 -20.25 1.03
C LYS A 27 -4.99 -19.59 1.65
N PHE A 28 -4.51 -18.52 1.03
CA PHE A 28 -3.39 -17.75 1.57
C PHE A 28 -3.77 -17.04 2.87
N PHE A 29 -4.95 -16.43 2.92
CA PHE A 29 -5.50 -15.82 4.12
C PHE A 29 -5.84 -16.86 5.20
N GLU A 30 -6.46 -17.98 4.84
CA GLU A 30 -6.78 -19.07 5.77
C GLU A 30 -5.54 -19.59 6.51
N ASN A 31 -4.38 -19.61 5.84
CA ASN A 31 -3.13 -20.13 6.38
C ASN A 31 -2.15 -19.04 6.82
N TYR A 32 -2.49 -17.75 6.71
CA TYR A 32 -1.54 -16.64 6.85
C TYR A 32 -0.74 -16.69 8.15
N ARG A 33 -1.37 -17.04 9.28
CA ARG A 33 -0.69 -17.12 10.58
C ARG A 33 0.38 -18.20 10.62
N ASN A 34 0.10 -19.37 10.05
CA ASN A 34 1.05 -20.48 9.98
C ASN A 34 2.20 -20.17 9.02
N LEU A 35 1.94 -19.35 7.99
CA LEU A 35 2.94 -18.95 7.01
C LEU A 35 3.95 -17.93 7.56
N LEU A 36 3.66 -17.25 8.68
CA LEU A 36 4.59 -16.32 9.34
C LEU A 36 5.84 -17.01 9.91
N ASP A 37 5.72 -18.28 10.28
CA ASP A 37 6.81 -19.05 10.87
C ASP A 37 7.75 -19.66 9.81
N ILE A 38 7.42 -19.52 8.52
CA ILE A 38 8.22 -20.09 7.44
C ILE A 38 9.55 -19.32 7.33
N PRO A 39 10.70 -20.02 7.33
CA PRO A 39 12.00 -19.40 7.17
C PRO A 39 12.10 -18.57 5.87
N GLN A 40 12.55 -17.33 6.03
CA GLN A 40 12.65 -16.38 4.94
C GLN A 40 13.97 -16.57 4.17
N LYS A 41 13.87 -16.74 2.85
CA LYS A 41 15.04 -16.78 1.94
C LYS A 41 15.26 -15.42 1.28
N ASN A 42 16.48 -15.13 0.86
CA ASN A 42 16.83 -13.93 0.09
C ASN A 42 17.81 -14.31 -1.05
N PRO A 43 17.76 -13.61 -2.20
CA PRO A 43 16.74 -12.64 -2.62
C PRO A 43 15.42 -13.32 -3.00
N CYS A 44 14.33 -12.56 -3.03
CA CYS A 44 13.03 -13.03 -3.53
C CYS A 44 12.55 -12.07 -4.62
N GLU A 45 12.51 -12.58 -5.85
CA GLU A 45 12.04 -11.84 -7.01
C GLU A 45 10.51 -11.81 -7.09
N CYS A 46 9.99 -10.74 -7.69
CA CYS A 46 8.60 -10.65 -8.07
C CYS A 46 8.34 -11.48 -9.34
N VAL A 47 7.18 -12.14 -9.39
CA VAL A 47 6.61 -12.56 -10.68
C VAL A 47 6.05 -11.31 -11.35
N SER A 48 6.30 -11.11 -12.64
CA SER A 48 5.80 -9.96 -13.38
C SER A 48 4.98 -10.35 -14.59
N PHE A 49 3.96 -9.54 -14.89
CA PHE A 49 3.15 -9.65 -16.09
C PHE A 49 2.78 -8.26 -16.59
N THR A 50 2.33 -8.16 -17.84
CA THR A 50 2.00 -6.88 -18.44
C THR A 50 0.53 -6.79 -18.81
N ILE A 51 -0.03 -5.60 -18.61
CA ILE A 51 -1.40 -5.24 -19.01
C ILE A 51 -1.35 -4.08 -20.00
N SER A 52 -2.36 -3.97 -20.86
CA SER A 52 -2.52 -2.79 -21.73
C SER A 52 -2.82 -1.56 -20.87
N LYS A 53 -2.08 -0.47 -21.12
CA LYS A 53 -2.37 0.85 -20.53
C LYS A 53 -3.22 1.69 -21.47
N ASP A 54 -2.83 1.67 -22.73
CA ASP A 54 -3.44 2.32 -23.89
C ASP A 54 -3.02 1.51 -25.14
N ASP A 55 -3.39 1.97 -26.32
CA ASP A 55 -3.12 1.27 -27.59
C ASP A 55 -1.62 1.15 -27.91
N GLN A 56 -0.76 1.93 -27.25
CA GLN A 56 0.66 2.02 -27.59
C GLN A 56 1.59 1.52 -26.48
N SER A 57 1.09 1.40 -25.25
CA SER A 57 1.92 1.11 -24.09
C SER A 57 1.34 0.05 -23.16
N ARG A 58 2.26 -0.62 -22.47
CA ARG A 58 1.99 -1.70 -21.51
C ARG A 58 2.42 -1.24 -20.12
N ARG A 59 1.65 -1.61 -19.09
CA ARG A 59 2.05 -1.47 -17.69
C ARG A 59 2.61 -2.78 -17.19
N ASN A 60 3.73 -2.73 -16.50
CA ASN A 60 4.27 -3.88 -15.78
C ASN A 60 3.62 -3.95 -14.38
N ILE A 61 3.10 -5.13 -14.05
CA ILE A 61 2.50 -5.45 -12.75
C ILE A 61 3.34 -6.58 -12.14
N LYS A 62 3.70 -6.41 -10.87
CA LYS A 62 4.54 -7.29 -10.07
C LYS A 62 3.71 -7.94 -8.97
N ILE A 63 3.96 -9.22 -8.73
CA ILE A 63 3.42 -10.01 -7.63
C ILE A 63 4.61 -10.46 -6.79
N PRO A 64 4.82 -9.88 -5.60
CA PRO A 64 5.90 -10.29 -4.73
C PRO A 64 5.74 -11.72 -4.24
N ASN A 65 6.87 -12.31 -3.82
CA ASN A 65 6.86 -13.62 -3.20
C ASN A 65 5.92 -13.63 -1.96
N PRO A 66 4.99 -14.58 -1.85
CA PRO A 66 4.03 -14.61 -0.74
C PRO A 66 4.70 -14.64 0.64
N SER A 67 5.86 -15.29 0.78
CA SER A 67 6.58 -15.40 2.05
C SER A 67 7.04 -14.02 2.56
N LYS A 68 7.58 -13.20 1.66
CA LYS A 68 8.02 -11.82 1.96
C LYS A 68 6.85 -10.90 2.21
N GLN A 69 5.83 -11.01 1.35
CA GLN A 69 4.66 -10.16 1.42
C GLN A 69 3.89 -10.35 2.74
N ILE A 70 3.84 -11.57 3.29
CA ILE A 70 3.21 -11.84 4.58
C ILE A 70 3.85 -11.06 5.73
N HIS A 71 5.18 -10.98 5.77
CA HIS A 71 5.85 -10.21 6.82
C HIS A 71 5.61 -8.70 6.66
N LEU A 72 5.58 -8.20 5.41
CA LEU A 72 5.19 -6.82 5.15
C LEU A 72 3.75 -6.56 5.62
N PHE A 73 2.79 -7.43 5.29
CA PHE A 73 1.42 -7.30 5.76
C PHE A 73 1.31 -7.35 7.28
N ASN A 74 1.94 -8.32 7.93
CA ASN A 74 1.91 -8.42 9.39
C ASN A 74 2.48 -7.16 10.05
N TYR A 75 3.53 -6.59 9.47
CA TYR A 75 4.11 -5.35 9.97
C TYR A 75 3.18 -4.15 9.77
N VAL A 76 2.60 -3.97 8.57
CA VAL A 76 1.60 -2.93 8.29
C VAL A 76 0.39 -3.06 9.21
N LEU A 77 -0.08 -4.29 9.48
CA LEU A 77 -1.16 -4.57 10.42
C LEU A 77 -0.76 -4.21 11.85
N SER A 78 0.47 -4.47 12.29
CA SER A 78 0.92 -4.07 13.63
C SER A 78 0.94 -2.55 13.84
N MET A 79 1.15 -1.77 12.77
CA MET A 79 1.19 -0.30 12.81
C MET A 79 -0.09 0.38 12.31
N HIS A 80 -1.16 -0.36 12.04
CA HIS A 80 -2.34 0.18 11.35
C HIS A 80 -2.92 1.44 12.01
N LYS A 81 -3.02 1.47 13.35
CA LYS A 81 -3.56 2.62 14.10
C LYS A 81 -2.71 3.86 13.94
N GLU A 82 -1.39 3.69 13.91
CA GLU A 82 -0.47 4.80 13.72
C GLU A 82 -0.55 5.33 12.29
N LEU A 83 -0.55 4.44 11.29
CA LEU A 83 -0.74 4.82 9.90
C LEU A 83 -2.05 5.59 9.73
N GLU A 84 -3.14 5.04 10.25
CA GLU A 84 -4.46 5.66 10.22
C GLU A 84 -4.44 7.08 10.81
N SER A 85 -3.88 7.24 12.01
CA SER A 85 -3.73 8.55 12.65
C SER A 85 -2.91 9.52 11.79
N ARG A 86 -1.77 9.06 11.24
CA ARG A 86 -0.90 9.89 10.40
C ARG A 86 -1.60 10.32 9.10
N PHE A 87 -2.27 9.42 8.40
CA PHE A 87 -2.96 9.74 7.15
C PHE A 87 -4.18 10.63 7.38
N SER A 88 -4.94 10.41 8.46
CA SER A 88 -6.10 11.25 8.80
C SER A 88 -5.71 12.67 9.22
N ASN A 89 -4.50 12.87 9.77
CA ASN A 89 -4.00 14.19 10.15
C ASN A 89 -3.13 14.87 9.07
N ASN A 90 -2.89 14.22 7.92
CA ASN A 90 -2.01 14.76 6.88
C ASN A 90 -2.73 15.83 6.04
N ARG A 91 -2.36 17.10 6.23
CA ARG A 91 -2.92 18.24 5.49
C ARG A 91 -2.33 18.42 4.08
N HIS A 92 -1.27 17.68 3.76
CA HIS A 92 -0.55 17.79 2.49
C HIS A 92 -0.95 16.71 1.47
N SER A 93 -1.79 15.74 1.88
CA SER A 93 -2.31 14.70 1.00
C SER A 93 -3.82 14.72 1.00
N LEU A 94 -4.41 14.78 -0.20
CA LEU A 94 -5.84 14.53 -0.40
C LEU A 94 -6.15 13.05 -0.63
N SER A 95 -5.12 12.19 -0.62
CA SER A 95 -5.23 10.75 -0.81
C SER A 95 -5.04 10.06 0.53
N ASN A 96 -6.14 9.64 1.15
CA ASN A 96 -6.13 8.78 2.35
C ASN A 96 -6.54 7.35 1.96
N PRO A 97 -5.74 6.32 2.26
CA PRO A 97 -6.08 4.93 1.96
C PRO A 97 -7.14 4.32 2.90
N PHE A 98 -7.46 4.99 4.01
CA PHE A 98 -8.46 4.57 5.00
C PHE A 98 -9.84 5.21 4.75
N TYR A 99 -10.88 4.44 5.02
CA TYR A 99 -12.29 4.81 4.93
C TYR A 99 -12.97 4.60 6.27
N TYR A 100 -13.83 5.54 6.65
CA TYR A 100 -14.71 5.37 7.80
C TYR A 100 -16.11 5.06 7.31
N LEU A 101 -16.60 3.88 7.64
CA LEU A 101 -18.00 3.56 7.48
C LEU A 101 -18.73 4.04 8.72
N GLY A 102 -19.56 5.07 8.56
CA GLY A 102 -20.49 5.48 9.59
C GLY A 102 -21.59 4.44 9.73
N GLU A 103 -21.41 3.47 10.63
CA GLU A 103 -22.54 2.76 11.22
C GLU A 103 -23.07 3.56 12.40
N ARG A 104 -24.34 3.35 12.79
CA ARG A 104 -25.09 4.19 13.76
C ARG A 104 -24.40 4.42 15.11
N TYR A 105 -23.35 3.67 15.46
CA TYR A 105 -22.68 3.72 16.77
C TYR A 105 -21.15 3.57 16.74
N GLU A 106 -20.50 3.22 15.63
CA GLU A 106 -19.04 3.10 15.51
C GLU A 106 -18.57 3.38 14.08
N ASP A 107 -17.49 4.18 13.94
CA ASP A 107 -16.78 4.31 12.68
C ASP A 107 -15.86 3.10 12.48
N ILE A 108 -16.10 2.32 11.42
CA ILE A 108 -15.23 1.19 11.07
C ILE A 108 -14.22 1.65 10.03
N SER A 109 -12.93 1.53 10.35
CA SER A 109 -11.82 1.77 9.43
C SER A 109 -11.67 0.64 8.40
N VAL A 110 -11.65 1.00 7.12
CA VAL A 110 -11.55 0.05 5.99
C VAL A 110 -10.52 0.54 4.98
N PHE A 111 -9.71 -0.37 4.45
CA PHE A 111 -8.76 -0.08 3.37
C PHE A 111 -9.46 0.05 2.01
N ASN A 112 -8.98 0.96 1.17
CA ASN A 112 -9.44 1.12 -0.22
C ASN A 112 -8.97 0.02 -1.19
N VAL A 113 -9.01 -1.24 -0.78
CA VAL A 113 -8.46 -2.32 -1.58
C VAL A 113 -9.33 -2.54 -2.83
N PRO A 114 -8.77 -2.49 -4.05
CA PRO A 114 -9.57 -2.59 -5.28
C PRO A 114 -10.42 -3.87 -5.38
N LEU A 115 -9.82 -5.04 -5.12
CA LEU A 115 -10.54 -6.32 -5.11
C LEU A 115 -11.64 -6.37 -4.04
N LEU A 116 -11.43 -5.75 -2.88
CA LEU A 116 -12.46 -5.67 -1.84
C LEU A 116 -13.64 -4.81 -2.30
N ARG A 117 -13.37 -3.68 -2.96
CA ARG A 117 -14.40 -2.80 -3.53
C ARG A 117 -15.23 -3.51 -4.59
N GLU A 118 -14.62 -4.35 -5.43
CA GLU A 118 -15.33 -5.17 -6.41
C GLU A 118 -16.23 -6.21 -5.75
N LYS A 119 -15.72 -6.94 -4.74
CA LYS A 119 -16.47 -8.01 -4.06
C LYS A 119 -17.53 -7.48 -3.09
N LYS A 120 -17.31 -6.31 -2.49
CA LYS A 120 -18.16 -5.70 -1.45
C LYS A 120 -18.45 -4.21 -1.74
N PRO A 121 -19.08 -3.85 -2.88
CA PRO A 121 -19.26 -2.45 -3.32
C PRO A 121 -20.25 -1.64 -2.45
N LYS A 122 -21.10 -2.33 -1.68
CA LYS A 122 -21.99 -1.69 -0.69
C LYS A 122 -21.22 -1.22 0.56
N ILE A 123 -20.05 -1.81 0.81
CA ILE A 123 -19.20 -1.56 1.98
C ILE A 123 -18.08 -0.60 1.61
N VAL A 124 -17.30 -0.89 0.56
CA VAL A 124 -16.20 -0.01 0.13
C VAL A 124 -16.58 0.69 -1.16
N LYS A 125 -16.44 2.02 -1.19
CA LYS A 125 -16.70 2.86 -2.37
C LYS A 125 -15.42 3.56 -2.79
N SER A 126 -15.32 3.95 -4.06
CA SER A 126 -14.18 4.73 -4.54
C SER A 126 -14.22 6.17 -4.02
N THR A 127 -13.09 6.69 -3.55
CA THR A 127 -12.88 8.10 -3.17
C THR A 127 -12.70 9.01 -4.37
N TYR A 128 -12.64 8.49 -5.61
CA TYR A 128 -12.33 9.28 -6.78
C TYR A 128 -13.15 10.59 -6.88
N ILE A 129 -14.48 10.50 -6.74
CA ILE A 129 -15.37 11.66 -6.81
C ILE A 129 -15.19 12.59 -5.60
N LYS A 130 -15.00 12.03 -4.39
CA LYS A 130 -14.74 12.81 -3.18
C LYS A 130 -13.43 13.60 -3.32
N ASN A 131 -12.34 12.93 -3.69
CA ASN A 131 -11.03 13.53 -3.89
C ASN A 131 -11.06 14.58 -5.00
N LEU A 132 -11.86 14.39 -6.06
CA LEU A 132 -12.04 15.38 -7.10
C LEU A 132 -12.72 16.66 -6.56
N LYS A 133 -13.78 16.50 -5.75
CA LYS A 133 -14.45 17.62 -5.08
C LYS A 133 -13.53 18.35 -4.11
N ASP A 134 -12.76 17.61 -3.31
CA ASP A 134 -11.82 18.18 -2.35
C ASP A 134 -10.71 18.94 -3.09
N LYS A 135 -10.14 18.37 -4.16
CA LYS A 135 -9.19 19.08 -5.04
C LYS A 135 -9.77 20.38 -5.59
N MET A 136 -11.01 20.34 -6.10
CA MET A 136 -11.69 21.53 -6.60
C MET A 136 -11.80 22.59 -5.49
N LYS A 137 -12.28 22.20 -4.31
CA LYS A 137 -12.45 23.09 -3.15
C LYS A 137 -11.13 23.74 -2.73
N GLU A 138 -10.06 22.95 -2.55
CA GLU A 138 -8.73 23.45 -2.15
C GLU A 138 -8.11 24.35 -3.23
N SER A 139 -8.47 24.15 -4.50
CA SER A 139 -7.98 24.98 -5.62
C SER A 139 -8.81 26.24 -5.88
N MET A 140 -9.95 26.44 -5.22
CA MET A 140 -10.80 27.61 -5.45
C MET A 140 -10.07 28.91 -5.09
N GLY A 141 -10.21 29.93 -5.92
CA GLY A 141 -9.58 31.25 -5.72
C GLY A 141 -8.13 31.34 -6.21
N TYR A 142 -7.50 30.23 -6.59
CA TYR A 142 -6.17 30.25 -7.20
C TYR A 142 -6.27 30.44 -8.72
N LYS A 143 -5.46 31.36 -9.26
CA LYS A 143 -5.42 31.67 -10.70
C LYS A 143 -4.67 30.62 -11.53
N TYR A 144 -3.73 29.91 -10.91
CA TYR A 144 -2.83 28.98 -11.60
C TYR A 144 -2.83 27.62 -10.89
N CYS A 145 -2.72 26.55 -11.68
CA CYS A 145 -2.63 25.18 -11.19
C CYS A 145 -1.40 24.52 -11.81
N TYR A 146 -0.46 24.08 -10.97
CA TYR A 146 0.67 23.28 -11.41
C TYR A 146 0.27 21.80 -11.41
N LYS A 147 0.44 21.13 -12.55
CA LYS A 147 0.18 19.69 -12.71
C LYS A 147 1.48 19.00 -13.03
N LEU A 148 1.79 17.96 -12.28
CA LEU A 148 2.96 17.12 -12.46
C LEU A 148 2.49 15.67 -12.65
N ASP A 149 2.99 15.02 -13.68
CA ASP A 149 2.86 13.58 -13.88
C ASP A 149 4.26 12.96 -13.82
N LEU A 150 4.43 11.94 -12.98
CA LEU A 150 5.72 11.29 -12.73
C LEU A 150 5.77 9.97 -13.50
N ALA A 151 6.61 9.94 -14.53
CA ALA A 151 6.86 8.71 -15.29
C ALA A 151 7.48 7.64 -14.38
N ASN A 152 7.00 6.39 -14.51
CA ASN A 152 7.50 5.23 -13.75
C ASN A 152 7.58 5.46 -12.23
N PHE A 153 6.61 6.20 -11.66
CA PHE A 153 6.62 6.63 -10.27
C PHE A 153 7.11 5.55 -9.29
N TYR A 154 6.43 4.41 -9.22
CA TYR A 154 6.76 3.35 -8.25
C TYR A 154 8.15 2.74 -8.45
N ASP A 155 8.58 2.48 -9.69
CA ASP A 155 9.91 1.93 -9.97
C ASP A 155 11.03 2.94 -9.71
N SER A 156 10.71 4.24 -9.70
CA SER A 156 11.64 5.34 -9.45
C SER A 156 11.79 5.73 -7.96
N ILE A 157 10.97 5.17 -7.06
CA ILE A 157 11.05 5.50 -5.63
C ILE A 157 12.33 4.91 -5.04
N TYR A 158 13.15 5.77 -4.45
CA TYR A 158 14.27 5.34 -3.62
C TYR A 158 13.75 4.87 -2.26
N THR A 159 13.83 3.58 -1.94
CA THR A 159 13.06 2.97 -0.85
C THR A 159 13.38 3.56 0.53
N HIS A 160 14.59 4.04 0.77
CA HIS A 160 14.94 4.74 2.01
C HIS A 160 14.13 6.05 2.23
N SER A 161 13.47 6.58 1.19
CA SER A 161 12.51 7.67 1.38
C SER A 161 11.29 7.26 2.21
N ILE A 162 11.01 5.96 2.33
CA ILE A 162 9.98 5.42 3.23
C ILE A 162 10.33 5.79 4.68
N GLU A 163 11.57 5.54 5.11
CA GLU A 163 12.02 5.95 6.44
C GLU A 163 11.92 7.47 6.61
N TRP A 164 12.34 8.23 5.60
CA TRP A 164 12.26 9.70 5.63
C TRP A 164 10.82 10.20 5.76
N ALA A 165 9.86 9.53 5.15
CA ALA A 165 8.44 9.88 5.25
C ALA A 165 7.87 9.60 6.65
N VAL A 166 8.41 8.60 7.37
CA VAL A 166 7.92 8.21 8.70
C VAL A 166 8.53 9.06 9.81
N ILE A 167 9.85 9.27 9.82
CA ILE A 167 10.55 9.97 10.93
C ILE A 167 11.20 11.29 10.51
N GLY A 168 11.13 11.65 9.24
CA GLY A 168 11.83 12.82 8.70
C GLY A 168 13.26 12.50 8.25
N ARG A 169 13.69 13.16 7.18
CA ARG A 169 15.00 12.91 6.54
C ARG A 169 16.19 13.13 7.47
N GLU A 170 16.17 14.21 8.26
CA GLU A 170 17.30 14.54 9.14
C GLU A 170 17.41 13.56 10.31
N GLU A 171 16.28 13.08 10.84
CA GLU A 171 16.28 12.04 11.87
C GLU A 171 16.76 10.70 11.31
N ALA A 172 16.27 10.30 10.13
CA ALA A 172 16.73 9.10 9.44
C ALA A 172 18.25 9.13 9.18
N LYS A 173 18.80 10.27 8.74
CA LYS A 173 20.25 10.43 8.56
C LYS A 173 21.04 10.30 9.87
N ARG A 174 20.50 10.81 10.99
CA ARG A 174 21.12 10.61 12.32
C ARG A 174 21.08 9.13 12.73
N ASN A 175 19.97 8.44 12.44
CA ASN A 175 19.80 7.01 12.74
C ASN A 175 20.79 6.12 11.98
N ILE A 176 21.27 6.50 10.80
CA ILE A 176 22.33 5.76 10.09
C ILE A 176 23.57 5.56 10.97
N ARG A 177 23.93 6.55 11.79
CA ARG A 177 25.12 6.51 12.65
C ARG A 177 24.89 5.69 13.92
N VAL A 178 23.71 5.83 14.52
CA VAL A 178 23.37 5.24 15.83
C VAL A 178 22.83 3.80 15.67
N LYS A 179 22.40 3.43 14.46
CA LYS A 179 21.80 2.13 14.11
C LYS A 179 20.55 1.77 14.92
N ASN A 180 19.84 2.78 15.44
CA ASN A 180 18.57 2.58 16.12
C ASN A 180 17.53 1.99 15.16
N ASP A 181 16.72 1.07 15.68
CA ASP A 181 15.57 0.56 14.95
C ASP A 181 14.41 1.54 15.05
N ASN A 182 13.66 1.67 13.96
CA ASN A 182 12.48 2.52 13.91
C ASN A 182 11.49 2.00 12.88
N LEU A 183 10.25 2.50 12.97
CA LEU A 183 9.16 1.96 12.18
C LEU A 183 9.37 2.11 10.67
N GLY A 184 9.92 3.25 10.25
CA GLY A 184 10.19 3.55 8.85
C GLY A 184 11.30 2.69 8.28
N LYS A 185 12.39 2.49 9.03
CA LYS A 185 13.50 1.62 8.65
C LYS A 185 13.05 0.18 8.46
N ARG A 186 12.27 -0.36 9.40
CA ARG A 186 11.78 -1.73 9.29
C ARG A 186 10.78 -1.89 8.15
N LEU A 187 9.95 -0.88 7.89
CA LEU A 187 9.04 -0.88 6.74
C LEU A 187 9.83 -0.88 5.41
N ASP A 188 10.85 -0.03 5.29
CA ASP A 188 11.76 -0.02 4.15
C ASP A 188 12.43 -1.38 3.94
N GLU A 189 13.02 -1.98 4.98
CA GLU A 189 13.62 -3.33 4.90
C GLU A 189 12.64 -4.39 4.37
N LEU A 190 11.38 -4.36 4.81
CA LEU A 190 10.35 -5.31 4.38
C LEU A 190 9.92 -5.05 2.92
N VAL A 191 9.74 -3.79 2.53
CA VAL A 191 9.42 -3.41 1.14
C VAL A 191 10.55 -3.80 0.19
N ARG A 192 11.81 -3.55 0.57
CA ARG A 192 12.97 -4.03 -0.19
C ARG A 192 12.97 -5.55 -0.27
N GLY A 193 12.65 -6.24 0.82
CA GLY A 193 12.55 -7.70 0.88
C GLY A 193 11.52 -8.28 -0.10
N THR A 194 10.49 -7.53 -0.49
CA THR A 194 9.51 -7.95 -1.51
C THR A 194 10.00 -7.73 -2.95
N ASN A 195 11.11 -7.00 -3.13
CA ASN A 195 11.71 -6.62 -4.40
C ASN A 195 13.20 -6.98 -4.46
N SER A 196 13.56 -8.24 -4.16
CA SER A 196 14.96 -8.73 -4.21
C SER A 196 15.99 -7.97 -3.34
N ASN A 197 15.54 -7.24 -2.32
CA ASN A 197 16.34 -6.32 -1.50
C ASN A 197 16.91 -5.10 -2.26
N GLU A 198 16.36 -4.78 -3.44
CA GLU A 198 16.70 -3.58 -4.19
C GLU A 198 16.33 -2.31 -3.41
N THR A 199 17.12 -1.24 -3.58
CA THR A 199 16.86 0.08 -2.97
C THR A 199 16.15 1.05 -3.90
N SER A 200 15.87 0.60 -5.14
CA SER A 200 15.10 1.34 -6.13
C SER A 200 13.86 0.57 -6.51
N GLY A 201 12.73 1.26 -6.42
CA GLY A 201 11.44 0.75 -6.85
C GLY A 201 10.66 0.03 -5.76
N ILE A 202 9.34 0.16 -5.84
CA ILE A 202 8.37 -0.59 -5.04
C ILE A 202 7.55 -1.48 -5.98
N PRO A 203 7.33 -2.78 -5.68
CA PRO A 203 6.58 -3.68 -6.55
C PRO A 203 5.16 -3.21 -6.85
N THR A 204 4.82 -2.99 -8.11
CA THR A 204 3.48 -2.53 -8.52
C THR A 204 2.47 -3.67 -8.58
N GLY A 205 1.60 -3.85 -7.59
CA GLY A 205 0.53 -4.85 -7.69
C GLY A 205 -0.23 -5.10 -6.39
N PRO A 206 0.45 -5.43 -5.29
CA PRO A 206 -0.18 -5.50 -3.98
C PRO A 206 -0.64 -4.12 -3.51
N PHE A 207 -1.61 -4.09 -2.60
CA PHE A 207 -2.16 -2.87 -2.01
C PHE A 207 -1.17 -2.11 -1.13
N THR A 208 -0.13 -2.77 -0.61
CA THR A 208 0.92 -2.12 0.22
C THR A 208 1.87 -1.23 -0.57
N SER A 209 1.70 -1.14 -1.88
CA SER A 209 2.55 -0.39 -2.81
C SER A 209 1.82 0.85 -3.28
#